data_AF-A0AAD7R5T5-F1
#
_entry.id   AF-A0AAD7R5T5-F1
#
_cell.length_a   1.000
_cell.length_b   1.000
_cell.length_c   1.000
_cell.angle_alpha   90.00
_cell.angle_beta   90.00
_cell.angle_gamma   90.00
#
_symmetry.space_group_name_H-M   'P 1'
#
loop_
_entity.id
_entity.type
_entity.pdbx_description
1 polymer ?
#
loop_
_entity_poly.entity_id
_entity_poly.type
_entity_poly.pdbx_seq_one_letter_code
_entity_poly.pdbx_strand_id
1 'polypeptide(L)'
;MGLVVSRDAEHGRAYFVDRGFEEEYSGAALQDLERAVERDFMEQLQASCWKEKQQKSDLASLGQLYRDERLKQKAESLRLESCEKLQRSVAQRRAD
;
A
#
# COMPACT_ATOMS: atom_id res chain seq x y z
N MET A 1 4.89 -4.70 27.99
CA MET A 1 3.96 -4.80 26.84
C MET A 1 3.53 -3.38 26.54
N GLY A 2 4.22 -2.75 25.59
CA GLY A 2 4.12 -1.31 25.29
C GLY A 2 2.75 -0.95 24.75
N LEU A 3 2.23 0.19 25.20
CA LEU A 3 0.91 0.68 24.81
C LEU A 3 1.08 1.40 23.47
N VAL A 4 0.62 0.72 22.42
CA VAL A 4 0.67 1.24 21.06
C VAL A 4 -0.43 2.29 20.86
N VAL A 5 -0.06 3.48 20.39
CA VAL A 5 -0.94 4.61 20.13
C VAL A 5 -1.00 4.86 18.61
N SER A 6 -2.20 5.12 18.09
CA SER A 6 -2.41 5.49 16.69
C SER A 6 -2.14 6.99 16.49
N ARG A 7 -1.32 7.34 15.51
CA ARG A 7 -0.99 8.73 15.14
C ARG A 7 -1.16 8.92 13.64
N ASP A 8 -1.79 10.01 13.23
CA ASP A 8 -1.88 10.36 11.81
C ASP A 8 -0.60 11.07 11.36
N ALA A 9 0.03 10.57 10.29
CA ALA A 9 1.09 11.27 9.59
C ALA A 9 0.56 12.55 8.93
N GLU A 10 1.47 13.45 8.54
CA GLU A 10 1.16 14.75 7.93
C GLU A 10 0.12 14.67 6.78
N HIS A 11 0.11 13.58 6.00
CA HIS A 11 -0.88 13.34 4.93
C HIS A 11 -2.01 12.34 5.31
N GLY A 12 -2.39 12.28 6.59
CA GLY A 12 -3.62 11.61 7.06
C GLY A 12 -3.58 10.08 7.12
N ARG A 13 -2.38 9.48 7.23
CA ARG A 13 -2.25 8.02 7.41
C ARG A 13 -1.87 7.69 8.84
N ALA A 14 -2.71 6.88 9.49
CA ALA A 14 -2.42 6.34 10.81
C ALA A 14 -1.21 5.38 10.80
N TYR A 15 -0.25 5.62 11.67
CA TYR A 15 0.82 4.70 12.05
C TYR A 15 0.84 4.51 13.56
N PHE A 16 1.49 3.45 14.01
CA PHE A 16 1.42 2.98 15.38
C PHE A 16 2.75 3.17 16.09
N VAL A 17 2.73 3.87 17.22
CA VAL A 17 3.92 4.25 17.99
C VAL A 17 3.78 3.87 19.46
N ASP A 18 4.90 3.75 20.19
CA ASP A 18 4.85 3.54 21.65
C ASP A 18 4.57 4.87 22.39
N ARG A 19 4.19 4.80 23.67
CA ARG A 19 3.83 5.96 24.50
C ARG A 19 4.93 7.02 24.63
N GLY A 20 6.20 6.64 24.55
CA GLY A 20 7.35 7.56 24.66
C GLY A 20 7.74 8.25 23.35
N PHE A 21 7.02 7.97 22.26
CA PHE A 21 7.41 8.43 20.92
C PHE A 21 7.52 9.95 20.80
N GLU A 22 6.63 10.71 21.45
CA GLU A 22 6.64 12.18 21.38
C GLU A 22 7.83 12.81 22.15
N GLU A 23 8.40 12.09 23.12
CA GLU A 23 9.61 12.53 23.84
C GLU A 23 10.88 12.32 22.99
N GLU A 24 10.86 11.30 22.12
CA GLU A 24 12.02 10.89 21.31
C GLU A 24 12.01 11.51 19.90
N TYR A 25 10.83 11.69 19.30
CA TYR A 25 10.65 12.23 17.96
C TYR A 25 9.88 13.54 17.98
N SER A 26 10.58 14.65 17.78
CA SER A 26 10.00 15.98 17.67
C SER A 26 10.69 16.83 16.59
N GLY A 27 10.03 17.90 16.15
CA GLY A 27 10.57 18.85 15.17
C GLY A 27 10.99 18.17 13.86
N ALA A 28 12.22 18.47 13.40
CA ALA A 28 12.74 17.96 12.14
C ALA A 28 12.85 16.42 12.11
N ALA A 29 13.22 15.79 13.22
CA ALA A 29 13.37 14.33 13.31
C ALA A 29 12.02 13.61 13.10
N LEU A 30 10.94 14.20 13.62
CA LEU A 30 9.59 13.70 13.41
C LEU A 30 9.15 13.85 11.94
N GLN A 31 9.39 15.02 11.34
CA GLN A 31 9.05 15.24 9.92
C GLN A 31 9.79 14.29 8.98
N ASP A 32 11.08 14.04 9.23
CA ASP A 32 11.88 13.13 8.42
C ASP A 32 11.40 11.67 8.57
N LEU A 33 10.99 11.29 9.78
CA LEU A 33 10.39 9.98 10.04
C LEU A 33 9.03 9.85 9.33
N GLU A 34 8.14 10.82 9.46
CA GLU A 34 6.81 10.80 8.80
C GLU A 34 6.97 10.73 7.28
N ARG A 35 7.92 11.49 6.70
CA ARG A 35 8.29 11.38 5.28
C ARG A 35 8.82 9.99 4.90
N ALA A 36 9.63 9.37 5.76
CA ALA A 36 10.14 8.02 5.53
C ALA A 36 9.01 6.98 5.56
N VAL A 37 8.15 7.03 6.57
CA VAL A 37 6.96 6.15 6.70
C VAL A 37 6.09 6.25 5.46
N GLU A 38 5.85 7.46 4.98
CA GLU A 38 5.05 7.68 3.77
C GLU A 38 5.68 7.15 2.49
N ARG A 39 6.99 7.31 2.34
CA ARG A 39 7.73 6.77 1.19
C ARG A 39 7.65 5.25 1.20
N ASP A 40 7.98 4.62 2.32
CA ASP A 40 8.01 3.16 2.46
C ASP A 40 6.62 2.56 2.24
N PHE A 41 5.57 3.23 2.72
CA PHE A 41 4.19 2.85 2.44
C PHE A 41 3.88 2.88 0.94
N MET A 42 4.27 3.94 0.23
CA MET A 42 4.04 4.05 -1.21
C MET A 42 4.80 2.96 -1.99
N GLU A 43 6.04 2.68 -1.61
CA GLU A 43 6.84 1.59 -2.19
C GLU A 43 6.17 0.23 -1.97
N GLN A 44 5.72 -0.04 -0.74
CA GLN A 44 4.98 -1.27 -0.42
C GLN A 44 3.69 -1.38 -1.26
N LEU A 45 2.95 -0.27 -1.41
CA LEU A 45 1.70 -0.25 -2.16
C LEU A 45 1.93 -0.46 -3.67
N GLN A 46 3.00 0.12 -4.22
CA GLN A 46 3.45 -0.12 -5.59
C GLN A 46 3.83 -1.59 -5.81
N ALA A 47 4.65 -2.16 -4.92
CA ALA A 47 5.06 -3.55 -4.99
C ALA A 47 3.85 -4.51 -4.89
N SER A 48 2.89 -4.20 -4.01
CA SER A 48 1.66 -4.98 -3.87
C SER A 48 0.79 -4.91 -5.11
N CYS A 49 0.59 -3.71 -5.68
CA CYS A 49 -0.11 -3.55 -6.96
C CYS A 49 0.58 -4.32 -8.10
N TRP A 50 1.91 -4.28 -8.17
CA TRP A 50 2.65 -5.04 -9.18
C TRP A 50 2.42 -6.55 -9.04
N LYS A 51 2.46 -7.09 -7.81
CA LYS A 51 2.16 -8.50 -7.54
C LYS A 51 0.73 -8.87 -7.93
N GLU A 52 -0.26 -8.04 -7.64
CA GLU A 52 -1.65 -8.27 -8.04
C GLU A 52 -1.81 -8.33 -9.57
N LYS A 53 -1.18 -7.38 -10.28
CA LYS A 53 -1.17 -7.37 -11.75
C LYS A 53 -0.49 -8.59 -12.33
N GLN A 54 0.64 -8.99 -11.76
CA GLN A 54 1.36 -10.19 -12.18
C GLN A 54 0.49 -11.43 -11.99
N GLN A 55 -0.13 -11.60 -10.82
CA GLN A 55 -1.02 -12.72 -10.54
C GLN A 55 -2.19 -12.80 -11.53
N LYS A 56 -2.81 -11.66 -11.85
CA LYS A 56 -3.87 -11.59 -12.86
C LYS A 56 -3.37 -12.04 -14.24
N SER A 57 -2.22 -11.52 -14.66
CA SER A 57 -1.59 -11.86 -15.93
C SER A 57 -1.23 -13.34 -16.03
N ASP A 58 -0.67 -13.91 -14.97
CA ASP A 58 -0.29 -15.32 -14.92
C ASP A 58 -1.53 -16.22 -15.02
N LEU A 59 -2.59 -15.92 -14.28
CA LEU A 59 -3.86 -16.66 -14.36
C LEU A 59 -4.47 -16.60 -15.76
N ALA A 60 -4.49 -15.42 -16.38
CA ALA A 60 -5.00 -15.26 -17.74
C ALA A 60 -4.16 -16.04 -18.76
N SER A 61 -2.83 -15.98 -18.63
CA SER A 61 -1.89 -16.67 -19.51
C SER A 61 -2.01 -18.20 -19.40
N LEU A 62 -2.08 -18.72 -18.17
CA LEU A 62 -2.28 -20.14 -17.90
C LEU A 62 -3.65 -20.61 -18.40
N GLY A 63 -4.71 -19.83 -18.14
CA GLY A 63 -6.05 -20.11 -18.65
C GLY A 63 -6.11 -20.15 -20.18
N GLN A 64 -5.38 -19.27 -20.86
CA GLN A 64 -5.26 -19.32 -22.32
C GLN A 64 -4.48 -20.55 -22.81
N LEU A 65 -3.32 -20.84 -22.21
CA LEU A 65 -2.44 -21.94 -22.60
C LEU A 65 -3.15 -23.30 -22.48
N TYR A 66 -3.80 -23.54 -21.34
CA TYR A 66 -4.48 -24.81 -21.06
C TYR A 66 -5.95 -24.83 -21.50
N ARG A 67 -6.47 -23.72 -22.05
CA ARG A 67 -7.89 -23.55 -22.37
C ARG A 67 -8.81 -23.81 -21.17
N ASP A 68 -8.34 -23.43 -19.98
CA ASP A 68 -9.09 -23.57 -18.72
C ASP A 68 -9.90 -22.28 -18.46
N GLU A 69 -11.20 -22.36 -18.72
CA GLU A 69 -12.13 -21.25 -18.50
C GLU A 69 -12.24 -20.85 -17.03
N ARG A 70 -11.97 -21.75 -16.08
CA ARG A 70 -12.01 -21.42 -14.65
C ARG A 70 -10.88 -20.48 -14.29
N LEU A 71 -9.68 -20.70 -14.85
CA LEU A 71 -8.53 -19.81 -14.65
C LEU A 71 -8.75 -18.44 -15.30
N LYS A 72 -9.35 -18.41 -16.49
CA LYS A 72 -9.71 -17.15 -17.17
C LYS A 72 -10.72 -16.34 -16.35
N GLN A 73 -11.83 -16.97 -15.94
CA GLN A 73 -12.83 -16.32 -15.10
C GLN A 73 -12.24 -15.82 -13.78
N LYS A 74 -11.34 -16.61 -13.17
CA LYS A 74 -10.64 -16.18 -11.96
C LYS A 74 -9.78 -14.93 -12.21
N ALA A 75 -9.02 -14.89 -13.31
CA ALA A 75 -8.24 -13.71 -13.69
C ALA A 75 -9.13 -12.47 -13.90
N GLU A 76 -10.26 -12.62 -14.58
CA GLU A 76 -11.22 -11.55 -14.84
C GLU A 76 -11.83 -11.01 -13.54
N SER A 77 -12.20 -11.91 -12.63
CA SER A 77 -12.78 -11.57 -11.32
C SER A 77 -11.77 -10.99 -10.32
N LEU A 78 -10.46 -11.12 -10.58
CA LEU A 78 -9.43 -10.65 -9.65
C LEU A 78 -9.46 -9.11 -9.58
N ARG A 79 -9.83 -8.61 -8.41
CA ARG A 79 -9.78 -7.18 -8.07
C ARG A 79 -8.36 -6.78 -7.72
N LEU A 80 -7.94 -5.59 -8.16
CA LEU A 80 -6.60 -5.06 -7.94
C LEU A 80 -6.68 -3.97 -6.85
N GLU A 81 -7.06 -4.38 -5.64
CA GLU A 81 -7.38 -3.45 -4.55
C GLU A 81 -6.18 -2.56 -4.18
N SER A 82 -4.96 -3.11 -4.18
CA SER A 82 -3.75 -2.33 -3.92
C SER A 82 -3.46 -1.34 -5.04
N CYS A 83 -3.73 -1.71 -6.29
CA CYS A 83 -3.62 -0.78 -7.41
C CYS A 83 -4.65 0.36 -7.34
N GLU A 84 -5.90 0.07 -6.97
CA GLU A 84 -6.93 1.10 -6.77
C GLU A 84 -6.55 2.06 -5.64
N LYS A 85 -6.05 1.52 -4.51
CA LYS A 85 -5.53 2.32 -3.40
C LYS A 85 -4.34 3.19 -3.81
N LEU A 86 -3.44 2.67 -4.66
CA LEU A 86 -2.31 3.41 -5.20
C LEU A 86 -2.78 4.58 -6.08
N GLN A 87 -3.75 4.33 -6.98
CA GLN A 87 -4.31 5.38 -7.83
C GLN A 87 -4.94 6.50 -7.01
N ARG A 88 -5.72 6.18 -5.98
CA ARG A 88 -6.29 7.18 -5.06
C ARG A 88 -5.19 7.97 -4.33
N SER A 89 -4.17 7.29 -3.82
CA SER A 89 -3.05 7.92 -3.12
C SER A 89 -2.25 8.87 -4.01
N VAL A 90 -2.00 8.48 -5.27
CA VAL A 90 -1.31 9.33 -6.25
C VAL A 90 -2.18 10.50 -6.70
N ALA A 91 -3.49 10.31 -6.85
CA ALA A 91 -4.42 11.38 -7.20
C ALA A 91 -4.49 12.45 -6.11
N GLN A 92 -4.51 12.04 -4.84
CA GLN A 92 -4.55 12.95 -3.70
C GLN A 92 -3.28 13.82 -3.63
N ARG A 93 -2.09 13.21 -3.77
CA ARG A 93 -0.81 13.93 -3.84
C ARG A 93 -0.63 14.87 -5.04
N ARG A 94 -1.48 14.79 -6.06
CA ARG A 94 -1.44 15.70 -7.22
C ARG A 94 -2.38 16.90 -7.05
N ALA A 95 -3.28 16.84 -6.07
CA ALA A 95 -4.24 17.90 -5.78
C ALA A 95 -3.72 18.89 -4.71
N ASP A 96 -2.73 18.46 -3.92
CA ASP A 96 -1.94 19.28 -2.99
C ASP A 96 -0.75 19.96 -3.71
#